data_AF-A0A3G2JIQ1-F1
#
_entry.id   AF-A0A3G2JIQ1-F1
#
_cell.length_a   1.000
_cell.length_b   1.000
_cell.length_c   1.000
_cell.angle_alpha   90.00
_cell.angle_beta   90.00
_cell.angle_gamma   90.00
#
_symmetry.space_group_name_H-M   'P 1'
#
loop_
_entity.id
_entity.type
_entity.pdbx_description
1 polymer ?
#
loop_
_entity_poly.entity_id
_entity_poly.type
_entity_poly.pdbx_seq_one_letter_code
_entity_poly.pdbx_strand_id
1 'polypeptide(L)' 'MSAPTTDTASWSPECALALRPGYEDLHAQCRQTEDVPLPYATGLLLVHRCTCLCHAYNRQGTTRVARSSQMTQ' A
#
# COMPACT_ATOMS: atom_id res chain seq x y z
N MET A 1 -28.36 -5.61 -10.92
CA MET A 1 -27.07 -6.23 -11.28
C MET A 1 -26.06 -5.74 -10.25
N SER A 2 -25.62 -6.60 -9.34
CA SER A 2 -24.60 -6.24 -8.34
C SER A 2 -23.22 -6.34 -9.01
N ALA A 3 -22.51 -5.22 -9.12
CA ALA A 3 -21.14 -5.21 -9.61
C ALA A 3 -20.24 -5.98 -8.62
N PRO A 4 -19.18 -6.66 -9.09
CA PRO A 4 -18.20 -7.25 -8.20
C PRO A 4 -17.55 -6.12 -7.39
N THR A 5 -17.87 -6.06 -6.11
CA THR A 5 -17.14 -5.24 -5.14
C THR A 5 -15.78 -5.89 -4.96
N THR A 6 -14.87 -5.63 -5.91
CA THR A 6 -13.45 -5.74 -5.61
C THR A 6 -13.23 -4.87 -4.39
N ASP A 7 -12.66 -5.42 -3.33
CA ASP A 7 -12.35 -4.69 -2.11
C ASP A 7 -11.26 -3.65 -2.43
N THR A 8 -11.69 -2.54 -3.06
CA THR A 8 -10.86 -1.38 -3.44
C THR A 8 -10.55 -0.52 -2.21
N ALA A 9 -10.94 -0.96 -1.02
CA ALA A 9 -10.91 -0.21 0.24
C ALA A 9 -9.51 0.28 0.64
N SER A 10 -8.47 -0.14 -0.07
CA SER A 10 -7.09 0.31 0.17
C SER A 10 -6.32 0.57 -1.15
N TRP A 11 -7.01 0.78 -2.27
CA TRP A 11 -6.35 1.25 -3.50
C TRP A 11 -6.38 2.77 -3.58
N SER A 12 -5.32 3.32 -4.14
CA SER A 12 -5.29 4.75 -4.46
C SER A 12 -6.38 5.08 -5.50
N PRO A 13 -6.85 6.34 -5.56
CA PRO A 13 -7.85 6.75 -6.54
C PRO A 13 -7.36 6.54 -7.97
N GLU A 14 -6.06 6.68 -8.24
CA GLU A 14 -5.46 6.43 -9.55
C GLU A 14 -5.59 4.96 -9.94
N CYS A 15 -5.24 4.04 -9.04
CA CYS A 15 -5.39 2.60 -9.28
C CYS A 15 -6.86 2.16 -9.39
N ALA A 16 -7.76 2.76 -8.61
CA ALA A 16 -9.19 2.49 -8.70
C ALA A 16 -9.78 2.97 -10.04
N LEU A 17 -9.30 4.11 -10.55
CA LEU A 17 -9.70 4.62 -11.86
C LEU A 17 -9.13 3.79 -13.01
N ALA A 18 -7.88 3.36 -12.90
CA ALA A 18 -7.19 2.61 -13.95
C ALA A 18 -7.79 1.23 -14.26
N LEU A 19 -8.65 0.70 -13.38
CA LEU A 19 -9.44 -0.51 -13.67
C LEU A 19 -10.54 -0.25 -14.73
N ARG A 20 -10.91 1.02 -14.96
CA ARG A 20 -11.93 1.39 -15.93
C ARG A 20 -11.31 1.53 -17.32
N PRO A 21 -12.01 1.04 -18.37
CA PRO A 21 -11.59 1.26 -19.74
C PRO A 21 -11.42 2.76 -20.05
N GLY A 22 -10.30 3.12 -20.67
CA GLY A 22 -9.96 4.49 -21.05
C GLY A 22 -9.31 5.34 -19.96
N TYR A 23 -8.92 4.74 -18.84
CA TYR A 23 -8.21 5.40 -17.72
C TYR A 23 -6.93 4.64 -17.32
N GLU A 24 -6.48 3.68 -18.13
CA GLU A 24 -5.40 2.76 -17.81
C GLU A 24 -4.07 3.48 -17.52
N ASP A 25 -3.84 4.62 -18.18
CA ASP A 25 -2.66 5.48 -18.01
C ASP A 25 -2.59 6.15 -16.63
N LEU A 26 -3.71 6.28 -15.92
CA LEU A 26 -3.70 6.83 -14.56
C LEU A 26 -2.92 5.94 -13.60
N HIS A 27 -2.78 4.64 -13.89
CA HIS A 27 -2.00 3.75 -13.02
C HIS A 27 -0.54 4.21 -12.87
N ALA A 28 0.07 4.71 -13.95
CA ALA A 28 1.46 5.19 -13.94
C ALA A 28 1.65 6.43 -13.04
N GLN A 29 0.55 7.09 -12.65
CA GLN A 29 0.56 8.27 -11.79
C GLN A 29 0.36 7.93 -10.31
N CYS A 30 0.19 6.64 -9.97
CA CYS A 30 0.06 6.22 -8.58
C CYS A 30 1.35 6.51 -7.79
N ARG A 31 1.25 7.42 -6.81
CA ARG A 31 2.35 7.80 -5.91
C ARG A 31 2.15 7.35 -4.47
N GLN A 32 1.02 6.72 -4.17
CA GLN A 32 0.69 6.24 -2.82
C GLN A 32 1.38 4.88 -2.56
N THR A 33 2.71 4.85 -2.58
CA THR A 33 3.50 3.62 -2.41
C THR A 33 3.90 3.33 -0.96
N GLU A 34 3.70 4.30 -0.08
CA GLU A 34 4.07 4.25 1.34
C GLU A 34 2.95 4.79 2.22
N ASP A 35 2.99 4.38 3.49
CA ASP A 35 2.05 4.86 4.50
C ASP A 35 2.50 6.23 5.00
N VAL A 36 1.59 7.21 5.02
CA VAL A 36 1.86 8.54 5.56
C VAL A 36 1.32 8.59 6.98
N PRO A 37 2.16 8.71 8.02
CA PRO A 37 1.69 8.81 9.40
C PRO A 37 0.96 10.13 9.65
N LEU A 38 -0.04 10.10 10.51
CA LEU A 38 -0.73 11.31 10.95
C LEU A 38 0.17 12.06 11.96
N PRO A 39 0.52 13.33 11.71
CA PRO A 39 1.34 14.10 12.64
C PRO A 39 0.70 14.18 14.02
N TYR A 40 1.53 14.09 15.07
CA TYR A 40 1.11 14.16 16.48
C TYR A 40 0.20 13.03 16.97
N ALA A 41 -0.04 12.00 16.16
CA ALA A 41 -0.79 10.81 16.55
C ALA A 41 0.10 9.56 16.47
N THR A 42 0.05 8.73 17.49
CA THR A 42 0.78 7.46 17.52
C THR A 42 -0.05 6.37 16.87
N GLY A 43 0.49 5.74 15.81
CA GLY A 43 -0.11 4.57 15.18
C GLY A 43 -1.30 4.84 14.24
N LEU A 44 -1.61 6.10 13.95
CA LEU A 44 -2.62 6.47 12.95
C LEU A 44 -1.95 6.91 11.64
N LEU A 45 -2.57 6.54 10.52
CA LEU A 45 -2.14 6.93 9.18
C LEU A 45 -3.07 8.01 8.63
N LEU A 46 -2.48 9.07 8.09
CA LEU A 46 -3.19 10.11 7.34
C LEU A 46 -3.56 9.60 5.94
N VAL A 47 -2.65 8.86 5.31
CA VAL A 47 -2.87 8.21 4.01
C VAL A 47 -2.32 6.80 4.09
N HIS A 48 -3.13 5.82 3.70
CA HIS A 48 -2.70 4.43 3.60
C HIS A 48 -2.02 4.21 2.26
N ARG A 49 -0.97 3.37 2.23
CA ARG A 49 -0.37 2.95 0.96
C ARG A 49 -1.41 2.24 0.08
N CYS A 50 -1.25 2.36 -1.22
CA CYS A 50 -1.98 1.59 -2.20
C CYS A 50 -1.61 0.11 -2.07
N THR A 51 -2.62 -0.75 -1.93
CA THR A 51 -2.46 -2.20 -1.78
C THR A 51 -2.69 -2.98 -3.06
N CYS A 52 -2.74 -2.31 -4.22
CA CYS A 52 -2.77 -3.00 -5.50
C CYS A 52 -1.52 -3.89 -5.69
N LEU A 53 -1.67 -5.01 -6.39
CA LEU A 53 -0.60 -6.00 -6.55
C LEU A 53 0.65 -5.43 -7.24
N CYS A 54 0.50 -4.38 -8.06
CA CYS A 54 1.60 -3.70 -8.74
C CYS A 54 2.57 -3.01 -7.77
N HIS A 55 2.11 -2.59 -6.59
CA HIS A 55 2.92 -1.89 -5.59
C HIS A 55 3.18 -2.71 -4.31
N ALA A 56 2.60 -3.92 -4.21
CA ALA A 56 2.69 -4.78 -3.04
C ALA A 56 4.12 -5.27 -2.68
N TYR A 57 5.09 -5.07 -3.57
CA TYR A 57 6.49 -5.48 -3.39
C TYR A 57 7.31 -4.58 -2.44
N ASN A 58 6.77 -3.45 -1.98
CA ASN A 58 7.40 -2.60 -0.95
C ASN A 58 7.16 -3.07 0.50
N ARG A 59 6.83 -4.36 0.71
CA ARG A 59 6.73 -4.98 2.06
C ARG A 59 8.10 -5.23 2.75
N GLN A 60 9.22 -4.84 2.14
CA GLN A 60 10.57 -5.17 2.63
C GLN A 60 11.10 -4.22 3.72
N GLY A 61 10.31 -3.24 4.18
CA GLY A 61 10.79 -2.19 5.10
C GLY A 61 10.72 -2.49 6.60
N THR A 62 9.99 -3.51 7.10
CA THR A 62 9.74 -3.63 8.56
C THR A 62 9.66 -5.04 9.17
N THR A 63 10.10 -6.11 8.52
CA THR A 63 10.26 -7.40 9.23
C THR A 63 11.57 -7.45 10.02
N ARG A 64 11.47 -7.00 11.28
CA ARG A 64 12.25 -7.41 12.46
C ARG A 64 13.78 -7.27 12.41
N VAL A 65 14.23 -6.24 13.09
CA VAL A 65 15.17 -6.42 14.21
C VAL A 65 14.60 -7.51 15.14
N ALA A 66 15.01 -8.75 14.96
CA ALA A 66 14.84 -9.80 15.97
C ALA A 66 16.00 -10.79 15.89
N ARG A 67 16.88 -10.68 16.90
CA ARG A 67 17.89 -11.64 17.36
C ARG A 67 19.21 -11.73 16.59
N SER A 68 20.06 -10.74 16.86
CA SER A 68 21.46 -11.02 17.24
C SER A 68 21.49 -11.72 18.61
N SER A 69 22.51 -12.58 18.83
CA SER A 69 22.77 -13.49 19.98
C SER A 69 22.18 -14.89 19.73
N GLN A 70 22.95 -15.94 19.44
CA GLN A 70 24.16 -16.37 20.16
C GLN A 70 25.14 -17.09 19.21
N MET A 71 26.33 -16.51 19.10
CA MET A 71 27.61 -17.20 18.86
C MET A 71 28.23 -17.45 20.24
N THR A 72 29.09 -18.47 20.35
CA THR A 72 29.80 -19.00 21.57
C THR A 72 28.99 -20.12 22.25
N GLN A 73 29.46 -21.37 22.39
CA GLN A 73 30.79 -21.97 22.35
C GLN A 73 30.65 -23.45 21.93
#